data_AF-A0A0B7G4L9-F1
#
_entry.id   AF-A0A0B7G4L9-F1
#
_cell.length_a   1.000
_cell.length_b   1.000
_cell.length_c   1.000
_cell.angle_alpha   90.00
_cell.angle_beta   90.00
_cell.angle_gamma   90.00
#
_symmetry.space_group_name_H-M   'P 1'
#
loop_
_entity.id
_entity.type
_entity.pdbx_description
1 polymer ?
#
loop_
_entity_poly.entity_id
_entity_poly.type
_entity_poly.pdbx_seq_one_letter_code
_entity_poly.pdbx_strand_id
1 'polypeptide(L)'
;MFSSLHAVWGTLVPSDDAYTIQPDTSGQGINGSSDMIISFWIPSALIAGNNTTVSLAFRYTALSHRLYHKSHGHDLDIFKAQIKNRDHVLVLPSRPMQTPFKQELPLLALPPPPSSDATCECTSYWRGDRWYIKEIIIRLNVTDAAEKASLMGGAKVAMQLVGPCRLRLSIADYVHIVNIPFPVKESDVKVRIARKSSYIEMVTTPYQPWYGGGYPQSLFPILLDPPRPWNVHHIPLEKLPLIELSKDMVEYIVPHMALQHSDRERKIMFDPKYVPRDHLHALKVGVNILVHDYIGFESRGPPFEVFALRPIGSGVQMILLIGGIRSDSAGGTIILDTAVVPITAKNKATVLPLLDPIGESGVLIMSIDIRHGEMGAWKQYLAACIERARTWIHKPGCEYKAAGRAPISLEDGGDSLCTCGNGIGFEGPEWIPPEAPKWQQLLPHATRAGISPIFSVPYLEVVGGEVFKDNGYGRPPPTTSPLNGCWACAKSGVPLSACGRCQRARYCSSECQREHWKDHKWGCQQK
;
A
#
# COMPACT_ATOMS: atom_id res chain seq x y z
N MET A 1 4.17 11.48 12.97
CA MET A 1 5.42 11.70 13.72
C MET A 1 6.47 12.08 12.67
N PHE A 2 6.84 13.35 12.58
CA PHE A 2 7.79 13.83 11.57
C PHE A 2 9.22 13.66 12.08
N SER A 3 10.04 12.93 11.34
CA SER A 3 11.31 13.44 10.82
C SER A 3 11.95 12.43 9.88
N SER A 4 12.29 12.89 8.68
CA SER A 4 13.29 12.25 7.83
C SER A 4 14.59 12.15 8.65
N LEU A 5 15.08 10.93 8.89
CA LEU A 5 16.43 10.72 9.41
C LEU A 5 17.42 11.24 8.36
N HIS A 6 18.34 12.10 8.76
CA HIS A 6 19.46 12.51 7.93
C HIS A 6 20.73 11.89 8.51
N ALA A 7 21.34 10.99 7.75
CA ALA A 7 22.54 10.26 8.12
C ALA A 7 23.69 10.73 7.23
N VAL A 8 24.80 11.14 7.85
CA VAL A 8 26.01 11.60 7.15
C VAL A 8 27.23 11.07 7.88
N TRP A 9 28.19 10.51 7.14
CA TRP A 9 29.52 10.22 7.64
C TRP A 9 30.33 11.51 7.71
N GLY A 10 30.97 11.82 8.83
CA GLY A 10 31.76 13.04 8.98
C GLY A 10 31.98 13.45 10.42
N THR A 11 32.24 14.74 10.62
CA THR A 11 32.53 15.32 11.93
C THR A 11 31.58 16.48 12.20
N LEU A 12 31.08 16.57 13.43
CA LEU A 12 30.28 17.71 13.87
C LEU A 12 31.22 18.79 14.40
N VAL A 13 31.23 19.95 13.74
CA VAL A 13 32.10 21.08 14.12
C VAL A 13 31.27 22.23 14.71
N PRO A 14 31.71 22.84 15.82
CA PRO A 14 31.09 24.06 16.33
C PRO A 14 31.35 25.24 15.37
N SER A 15 30.34 26.08 15.18
CA SER A 15 30.39 27.30 14.35
C SER A 15 29.59 28.40 15.05
N ASP A 16 30.29 29.38 15.63
CA ASP A 16 29.71 30.45 16.46
C ASP A 16 28.75 29.89 17.53
N ASP A 17 27.44 30.13 17.37
CA ASP A 17 26.34 29.68 18.25
C ASP A 17 25.61 28.41 17.73
N ALA A 18 26.19 27.71 16.76
CA ALA A 18 25.60 26.56 16.09
C ALA A 18 26.59 25.40 15.91
N TYR A 19 26.08 24.29 15.39
CA TYR A 19 26.90 23.17 14.93
C TYR A 19 26.67 22.97 13.44
N THR A 20 27.71 22.54 12.74
CA THR A 20 27.64 22.19 11.32
C THR A 20 28.25 20.82 11.12
N ILE A 21 27.60 19.98 10.31
CA ILE A 21 28.21 18.72 9.88
C ILE A 21 29.20 19.01 8.76
N GLN A 22 30.46 18.63 8.96
CA GLN A 22 31.48 18.54 7.91
C GLN A 22 31.48 17.11 7.35
N PRO A 23 30.93 16.86 6.15
CA PRO A 23 30.84 15.52 5.60
C PRO A 23 32.23 14.95 5.27
N ASP A 24 32.40 13.66 5.48
CA ASP A 24 33.54 12.93 4.95
C ASP A 24 33.43 12.84 3.41
N THR A 25 34.50 13.23 2.74
CA THR A 25 34.61 13.23 1.27
C THR A 25 35.41 12.05 0.73
N SER A 26 35.93 11.18 1.60
CA SER A 26 36.72 9.99 1.24
C SER A 26 35.91 8.94 0.45
N GLY A 27 34.58 8.93 0.63
CA GLY A 27 33.69 7.94 0.03
C GLY A 27 33.77 6.54 0.66
N GLN A 28 34.49 6.36 1.77
CA GLN A 28 34.65 5.04 2.40
C GLN A 28 33.42 4.58 3.21
N GLY A 29 32.55 5.51 3.60
CA GLY A 29 31.30 5.22 4.31
C GLY A 29 31.54 4.39 5.56
N ILE A 30 30.86 3.24 5.67
CA ILE A 30 30.98 2.33 6.82
C ILE A 30 32.39 1.70 6.97
N ASN A 31 33.19 1.69 5.90
CA ASN A 31 34.56 1.17 5.92
C ASN A 31 35.59 2.27 6.27
N GLY A 32 35.15 3.52 6.43
CA GLY A 32 36.00 4.65 6.81
C GLY A 32 36.19 4.78 8.32
N SER A 33 36.89 5.85 8.73
CA SER A 33 37.15 6.16 10.15
C SER A 33 36.29 7.30 10.70
N SER A 34 35.44 7.91 9.88
CA SER A 34 34.56 9.01 10.30
C SER A 34 33.35 8.50 11.06
N ASP A 35 32.83 9.32 11.99
CA ASP A 35 31.61 8.99 12.72
C ASP A 35 30.36 9.07 11.82
N MET A 36 29.34 8.27 12.12
CA MET A 36 28.01 8.42 11.52
C MET A 36 27.17 9.38 12.35
N ILE A 37 26.91 10.57 11.82
CA ILE A 37 26.06 11.58 12.45
C ILE A 37 24.62 11.40 11.97
N ILE A 38 23.72 11.15 12.92
CA ILE A 38 22.28 11.05 12.68
C ILE A 38 21.59 12.30 13.23
N SER A 39 20.89 13.05 12.38
CA SER A 39 20.13 14.23 12.77
C SER A 39 18.66 14.10 12.39
N PHE A 40 17.77 14.50 13.30
CA PHE A 40 16.32 14.41 13.12
C PHE A 40 15.58 15.41 14.03
N TRP A 41 14.32 15.72 13.69
CA TRP A 41 13.48 16.63 14.47
C TRP A 41 12.61 15.86 15.46
N ILE A 42 12.43 16.42 16.65
CA ILE A 42 11.56 15.87 17.69
C ILE A 42 10.79 16.99 18.39
N PRO A 43 9.48 16.82 18.69
CA PRO A 43 8.76 17.76 19.54
C PRO A 43 9.40 17.87 20.93
N SER A 44 9.60 19.09 21.42
CA SER A 44 10.23 19.35 22.72
C SER A 44 9.49 18.67 23.89
N ALA A 45 8.17 18.50 23.78
CA ALA A 45 7.37 17.77 24.76
C ALA A 45 7.79 16.30 24.95
N LEU A 46 8.36 15.65 23.92
CA LEU A 46 8.80 14.25 24.01
C LEU A 46 10.15 14.08 24.73
N ILE A 47 10.95 15.14 24.83
CA ILE A 47 12.27 15.12 25.47
C ILE A 47 12.25 15.68 26.90
N ALA A 48 11.09 16.11 27.40
CA ALA A 48 10.95 16.69 28.74
C ALA A 48 11.15 15.66 29.89
N GLY A 49 11.20 14.36 29.59
CA GLY A 49 11.39 13.30 30.58
C GLY A 49 12.84 13.12 31.04
N ASN A 50 13.04 12.83 32.34
CA ASN A 50 14.37 12.68 32.93
C ASN A 50 15.14 11.42 32.52
N ASN A 51 14.44 10.36 32.08
CA ASN A 51 15.00 9.06 31.68
C ASN A 51 14.84 8.79 30.18
N THR A 52 14.70 9.84 29.38
CA THR A 52 14.47 9.69 27.94
C THR A 52 15.74 9.18 27.25
N THR A 53 15.60 8.12 26.45
CA THR A 53 16.67 7.57 25.63
C THR A 53 16.38 7.82 24.15
N VAL A 54 17.43 7.94 23.36
CA VAL A 54 17.39 7.94 21.91
C VAL A 54 18.07 6.66 21.42
N SER A 55 17.49 6.04 20.41
CA SER A 55 18.08 4.87 19.76
C SER A 55 17.99 4.97 18.24
N LEU A 56 19.07 4.55 17.59
CA LEU A 56 19.05 4.14 16.19
C LEU A 56 18.87 2.62 16.18
N ALA A 57 17.79 2.15 15.57
CA ALA A 57 17.46 0.73 15.50
C ALA A 57 17.03 0.35 14.08
N PHE A 58 17.15 -0.93 13.74
CA PHE A 58 16.46 -1.43 12.55
C PHE A 58 14.96 -1.23 12.73
N ARG A 59 14.28 -0.78 11.68
CA ARG A 59 12.82 -0.67 11.70
C ARG A 59 12.23 -2.01 12.14
N TYR A 60 11.49 -2.00 13.24
CA TYR A 60 10.91 -3.23 13.77
C TYR A 60 9.87 -3.77 12.80
N THR A 61 10.25 -4.83 12.10
CA THR A 61 9.40 -5.63 11.24
C THR A 61 9.60 -7.10 11.60
N ALA A 62 8.65 -7.96 11.27
CA ALA A 62 8.81 -9.40 11.48
C ALA A 62 10.08 -9.94 10.79
N LEU A 63 10.44 -9.39 9.63
CA LEU A 63 11.66 -9.76 8.91
C LEU A 63 12.92 -9.28 9.64
N SER A 64 12.99 -7.99 9.95
CA SER A 64 14.15 -7.39 10.64
C SER A 64 14.37 -8.05 12.00
N HIS A 65 13.31 -8.32 12.76
CA HIS A 65 13.41 -9.03 14.02
C HIS A 65 13.95 -10.45 13.80
N ARG A 66 13.41 -11.21 12.85
CA ARG A 66 13.92 -12.56 12.52
C ARG A 66 15.41 -12.55 12.17
N LEU A 67 15.85 -11.60 11.34
CA LEU A 67 17.22 -11.52 10.84
C LEU A 67 18.21 -11.03 11.91
N TYR A 68 17.82 -10.05 12.74
CA TYR A 68 18.77 -9.28 13.55
C TYR A 68 18.57 -9.39 15.07
N HIS A 69 17.51 -10.01 15.58
CA HIS A 69 17.28 -10.07 17.04
C HIS A 69 18.40 -10.76 17.82
N LYS A 70 19.09 -11.75 17.21
CA LYS A 70 20.20 -12.46 17.86
C LYS A 70 21.42 -11.56 18.08
N SER A 71 21.67 -10.62 17.17
CA SER A 71 22.83 -9.74 17.21
C SER A 71 22.53 -8.39 17.86
N HIS A 72 21.31 -7.86 17.73
CA HIS A 72 20.93 -6.51 18.17
C HIS A 72 19.86 -6.51 19.28
N GLY A 73 19.57 -7.67 19.85
CA GLY A 73 18.56 -7.83 20.91
C GLY A 73 17.13 -7.65 20.41
N HIS A 74 16.18 -7.65 21.35
CA HIS A 74 14.75 -7.55 21.04
C HIS A 74 14.37 -6.24 20.33
N ASP A 75 14.95 -5.12 20.77
CA ASP A 75 14.62 -3.79 20.25
C ASP A 75 15.35 -3.45 18.94
N LEU A 76 16.26 -4.34 18.49
CA LEU A 76 17.06 -4.21 17.27
C LEU A 76 17.93 -2.94 17.25
N ASP A 77 18.42 -2.55 18.42
CA ASP A 77 19.20 -1.34 18.65
C ASP A 77 20.57 -1.49 17.97
N ILE A 78 20.89 -0.58 17.06
CA ILE A 78 22.23 -0.37 16.49
C ILE A 78 23.04 0.54 17.43
N PHE A 79 22.38 1.57 17.97
CA PHE A 79 22.94 2.51 18.92
C PHE A 79 21.87 2.96 19.92
N LYS A 80 22.25 3.21 21.17
CA LYS A 80 21.34 3.69 22.22
C LYS A 80 22.09 4.54 23.23
N ALA A 81 21.55 5.72 23.54
CA ALA A 81 22.10 6.62 24.56
C ALA A 81 20.98 7.37 25.30
N GLN A 82 21.30 7.84 26.51
CA GLN A 82 20.42 8.79 27.20
C GLN A 82 20.53 10.17 26.54
N ILE A 83 19.42 10.91 26.47
CA ILE A 83 19.42 12.28 25.91
C ILE A 83 20.40 13.21 26.63
N LYS A 84 20.68 12.95 27.92
CA LYS A 84 21.63 13.72 28.73
C LYS A 84 23.11 13.38 28.45
N ASN A 85 23.40 12.30 27.71
CA ASN A 85 24.76 11.93 27.36
C ASN A 85 25.29 12.87 26.25
N ARG A 86 26.05 13.88 26.65
CA ARG A 86 26.61 14.90 25.75
C ARG A 86 27.74 14.40 24.84
N ASP A 87 28.30 13.22 25.13
CA ASP A 87 29.36 12.63 24.30
C ASP A 87 28.78 12.06 22.99
N HIS A 88 27.48 11.74 22.97
CA HIS A 88 26.83 11.13 21.81
C HIS A 88 25.54 11.83 21.36
N VAL A 89 24.92 12.66 22.21
CA VAL A 89 23.62 13.30 21.92
C VAL A 89 23.70 14.79 22.16
N LEU A 90 23.33 15.56 21.14
CA LEU A 90 23.21 17.01 21.20
C LEU A 90 21.78 17.42 20.83
N VAL A 91 21.17 18.26 21.66
CA VAL A 91 19.84 18.82 21.41
C VAL A 91 20.04 20.24 20.89
N LEU A 92 19.72 20.45 19.62
CA LEU A 92 19.96 21.72 18.92
C LEU A 92 18.62 22.39 18.54
N PRO A 93 18.54 23.73 18.60
CA PRO A 93 17.34 24.47 18.17
C PRO A 93 17.19 24.50 16.64
N SER A 94 18.26 24.24 15.91
CA SER A 94 18.34 24.19 14.45
C SER A 94 19.07 22.93 13.99
N ARG A 95 18.81 22.48 12.75
CA ARG A 95 19.53 21.34 12.17
C ARG A 95 20.99 21.74 11.88
N PRO A 96 21.99 20.89 12.17
CA PRO A 96 23.40 21.25 12.02
C PRO A 96 23.88 21.18 10.57
N MET A 97 23.40 22.11 9.75
CA MET A 97 23.72 22.25 8.32
C MET A 97 24.40 23.60 8.07
N GLN A 98 25.20 23.70 7.00
CA GLN A 98 25.86 24.95 6.60
C GLN A 98 24.90 26.14 6.52
N THR A 99 23.66 25.89 6.08
CA THR A 99 22.56 26.84 6.20
C THR A 99 21.58 26.32 7.24
N PRO A 100 21.48 26.93 8.43
CA PRO A 100 20.56 26.51 9.47
C PRO A 100 19.13 26.53 8.92
N PHE A 101 18.52 25.34 8.80
CA PHE A 101 17.13 25.22 8.38
C PHE A 101 16.27 25.04 9.62
N LYS A 102 15.31 25.94 9.83
CA LYS A 102 14.25 25.77 10.84
C LYS A 102 13.09 25.06 10.17
N GLN A 103 12.67 23.90 10.69
CA GLN A 103 11.47 23.26 10.18
C GLN A 103 10.25 24.08 10.59
N GLU A 104 9.61 24.73 9.62
CA GLU A 104 8.24 25.18 9.79
C GLU A 104 7.35 23.94 9.78
N LEU A 105 6.72 23.64 10.91
CA LEU A 105 5.64 22.66 10.92
C LEU A 105 4.55 23.23 10.01
N PRO A 106 4.13 22.52 8.95
CA PRO A 106 2.87 22.86 8.32
C PRO A 106 1.82 22.68 9.41
N LEU A 107 1.38 23.79 10.00
CA LEU A 107 0.23 23.82 10.87
C LEU A 107 -0.93 23.45 9.96
N LEU A 108 -1.22 22.15 9.87
CA LEU A 108 -2.53 21.70 9.43
C LEU A 108 -3.50 22.52 10.26
N ALA A 109 -4.38 23.27 9.60
CA ALA A 109 -5.43 24.01 10.28
C ALA A 109 -6.02 23.06 11.31
N LEU A 110 -5.87 23.41 12.60
CA LEU A 110 -6.43 22.59 13.66
C LEU A 110 -7.88 22.37 13.26
N PRO A 111 -8.34 21.11 13.15
CA PRO A 111 -9.74 20.89 12.89
C PRO A 111 -10.51 21.72 13.91
N PRO A 112 -11.60 22.40 13.52
CA PRO A 112 -12.37 23.17 14.47
C PRO A 112 -12.62 22.28 15.69
N PRO A 113 -12.40 22.81 16.90
CA PRO A 113 -12.64 22.02 18.11
C PRO A 113 -14.02 21.38 17.99
N PRO A 114 -14.18 20.11 18.42
CA PRO A 114 -15.49 19.47 18.36
C PRO A 114 -16.51 20.45 18.95
N SER A 115 -17.62 20.67 18.24
CA SER A 115 -18.66 21.64 18.65
C SER A 115 -19.36 21.23 19.94
N SER A 116 -19.00 20.07 20.50
CA SER A 116 -19.64 19.44 21.62
C SER A 116 -18.66 18.62 22.47
N ASP A 117 -18.73 18.79 23.78
CA ASP A 117 -18.04 17.96 24.77
C ASP A 117 -18.71 16.59 24.88
N ALA A 118 -18.37 15.70 23.97
CA ALA A 118 -18.77 14.30 24.05
C ALA A 118 -17.76 13.52 24.91
N THR A 119 -18.27 12.78 25.91
CA THR A 119 -17.44 11.87 26.72
C THR A 119 -17.40 10.49 26.07
N CYS A 120 -16.25 9.82 26.09
CA CYS A 120 -16.09 8.47 25.55
C CYS A 120 -15.66 7.49 26.65
N GLU A 121 -16.40 6.39 26.79
CA GLU A 121 -16.08 5.27 27.66
C GLU A 121 -15.81 4.03 26.79
N CYS A 122 -14.74 3.30 27.08
CA CYS A 122 -14.41 2.05 26.40
C CYS A 122 -14.32 0.92 27.43
N THR A 123 -15.11 -0.14 27.24
CA THR A 123 -15.00 -1.35 28.06
C THR A 123 -14.14 -2.38 27.34
N SER A 124 -13.27 -3.07 28.08
CA SER A 124 -12.36 -4.09 27.56
C SER A 124 -12.48 -5.41 28.30
N TYR A 125 -12.00 -6.49 27.70
CA TYR A 125 -11.90 -7.81 28.31
C TYR A 125 -10.60 -8.49 27.92
N TRP A 126 -10.10 -9.35 28.81
CA TRP A 126 -8.90 -10.14 28.58
C TRP A 126 -9.27 -11.49 27.96
N ARG A 127 -8.57 -11.89 26.88
CA ARG A 127 -8.73 -13.22 26.27
C ARG A 127 -7.40 -13.73 25.75
N GLY A 128 -6.94 -14.86 26.28
CA GLY A 128 -5.63 -15.42 25.94
C GLY A 128 -4.51 -14.58 26.55
N ASP A 129 -3.75 -13.91 25.69
CA ASP A 129 -2.56 -13.11 26.00
C ASP A 129 -2.74 -11.61 25.70
N ARG A 130 -3.97 -11.17 25.38
CA ARG A 130 -4.23 -9.78 24.97
C ARG A 130 -5.59 -9.23 25.38
N TRP A 131 -5.65 -7.90 25.49
CA TRP A 131 -6.88 -7.13 25.71
C TRP A 131 -7.65 -6.92 24.41
N TYR A 132 -8.98 -7.00 24.50
CA TYR A 132 -9.92 -6.70 23.44
C TYR A 132 -10.92 -5.65 23.90
N ILE A 133 -11.33 -4.75 23.01
CA ILE A 133 -12.40 -3.78 23.29
C ILE A 133 -13.74 -4.48 23.09
N LYS A 134 -14.59 -4.46 24.13
CA LYS A 134 -15.94 -5.02 24.12
C LYS A 134 -16.96 -4.04 23.55
N GLU A 135 -16.92 -2.80 24.01
CA GLU A 135 -17.92 -1.77 23.68
C GLU A 135 -17.30 -0.37 23.83
N ILE A 136 -17.70 0.55 22.97
CA ILE A 136 -17.40 1.98 23.00
C ILE A 136 -18.74 2.69 23.18
N ILE A 137 -18.85 3.51 24.24
CA ILE A 137 -20.01 4.33 24.54
C ILE A 137 -19.59 5.78 24.47
N ILE A 138 -20.16 6.51 23.52
CA ILE A 138 -19.94 7.95 23.40
C ILE A 138 -21.21 8.66 23.83
N ARG A 139 -21.12 9.54 24.81
CA ARG A 139 -22.24 10.34 25.30
C ARG A 139 -22.06 11.79 24.90
N LEU A 140 -23.04 12.30 24.16
CA LEU A 140 -23.22 13.72 23.88
C LEU A 140 -24.25 14.29 24.84
N ASN A 141 -23.84 15.24 25.68
CA ASN A 141 -24.76 16.02 26.49
C ASN A 141 -25.23 17.23 25.68
N VAL A 142 -26.53 17.39 25.50
CA VAL A 142 -27.11 18.58 24.87
C VAL A 142 -27.13 19.69 25.93
N THR A 143 -26.43 20.79 25.68
CA THR A 143 -26.29 21.88 26.66
C THR A 143 -27.15 23.09 26.32
N ASP A 144 -27.33 23.41 25.03
CA ASP A 144 -28.13 24.53 24.54
C ASP A 144 -29.62 24.38 24.92
N ALA A 145 -30.23 25.46 25.41
CA ALA A 145 -31.58 25.41 25.95
C ALA A 145 -32.65 25.16 24.87
N ALA A 146 -32.47 25.76 23.68
CA ALA A 146 -33.40 25.58 22.57
C ALA A 146 -33.26 24.18 21.96
N GLU A 147 -32.04 23.66 21.87
CA GLU A 147 -31.80 22.29 21.45
C GLU A 147 -32.37 21.26 22.45
N LYS A 148 -32.23 21.49 23.77
CA LYS A 148 -32.86 20.65 24.81
C LYS A 148 -34.37 20.60 24.65
N ALA A 149 -35.01 21.76 24.47
CA ALA A 149 -36.46 21.85 24.26
C ALA A 149 -36.89 21.10 22.99
N SER A 150 -36.13 21.24 21.91
CA SER A 150 -36.34 20.51 20.66
C SER A 150 -36.23 18.99 20.84
N LEU A 151 -35.16 18.52 21.51
CA LEU A 151 -34.96 17.11 21.82
C LEU A 151 -36.05 16.55 22.73
N MET A 152 -36.48 17.29 23.76
CA MET A 152 -37.60 16.93 24.62
C MET A 152 -38.92 16.88 23.85
N GLY A 153 -39.13 17.81 22.93
CA GLY A 153 -40.32 17.91 22.06
C GLY A 153 -40.44 16.84 20.98
N GLY A 154 -39.54 15.85 20.97
CA GLY A 154 -39.63 14.72 20.04
C GLY A 154 -38.85 14.90 18.74
N ALA A 155 -37.96 15.89 18.65
CA ALA A 155 -37.15 16.11 17.45
C ALA A 155 -36.51 14.82 16.92
N LYS A 156 -36.46 14.72 15.60
CA LYS A 156 -35.81 13.61 14.89
C LYS A 156 -34.31 13.74 15.09
N VAL A 157 -33.70 12.65 15.57
CA VAL A 157 -32.25 12.51 15.65
C VAL A 157 -31.80 11.68 14.46
N ALA A 158 -30.88 12.22 13.67
CA ALA A 158 -30.24 11.51 12.58
C ALA A 158 -28.74 11.37 12.87
N MET A 159 -28.17 10.26 12.40
CA MET A 159 -26.76 9.93 12.57
C MET A 159 -26.20 9.53 11.21
N GLN A 160 -25.03 10.05 10.88
CA GLN A 160 -24.31 9.73 9.66
C GLN A 160 -22.81 9.68 9.94
N LEU A 161 -22.12 8.65 9.45
CA LEU A 161 -20.68 8.58 9.55
C LEU A 161 -20.05 9.49 8.46
N VAL A 162 -19.25 10.47 8.87
CA VAL A 162 -18.55 11.41 7.97
C VAL A 162 -17.08 11.04 7.75
N GLY A 163 -16.59 10.05 8.48
CA GLY A 163 -15.27 9.47 8.34
C GLY A 163 -15.11 8.29 9.31
N PRO A 164 -14.02 7.52 9.22
CA PRO A 164 -13.86 6.28 9.99
C PRO A 164 -14.04 6.46 11.49
N CYS A 165 -13.56 7.59 12.00
CA CYS A 165 -13.57 7.93 13.41
C CYS A 165 -14.43 9.17 13.71
N ARG A 166 -15.35 9.56 12.81
CA ARG A 166 -16.15 10.79 12.97
C ARG A 166 -17.60 10.60 12.55
N LEU A 167 -18.49 11.00 13.44
CA LEU A 167 -19.93 10.89 13.28
C LEU A 167 -20.55 12.28 13.31
N ARG A 168 -21.44 12.55 12.36
CA ARG A 168 -22.33 13.70 12.35
C ARG A 168 -23.66 13.30 12.98
N LEU A 169 -24.03 14.00 14.04
CA LEU A 169 -25.33 13.85 14.69
C LEU A 169 -26.15 15.10 14.42
N SER A 170 -27.37 14.92 13.93
CA SER A 170 -28.30 16.02 13.65
C SER A 170 -29.53 15.91 14.56
N ILE A 171 -29.84 16.99 15.28
CA ILE A 171 -31.02 17.13 16.14
C ILE A 171 -31.83 18.31 15.60
N ALA A 172 -32.86 18.03 14.79
CA ALA A 172 -33.51 19.07 13.97
C ALA A 172 -32.46 19.88 13.17
N ASP A 173 -32.33 21.18 13.43
CA ASP A 173 -31.40 22.08 12.74
C ASP A 173 -29.99 22.12 13.36
N TYR A 174 -29.79 21.47 14.52
CA TYR A 174 -28.51 21.42 15.22
C TYR A 174 -27.63 20.29 14.69
N VAL A 175 -26.34 20.57 14.54
CA VAL A 175 -25.36 19.61 14.02
C VAL A 175 -24.16 19.50 14.96
N HIS A 176 -23.87 18.27 15.39
CA HIS A 176 -22.71 17.93 16.22
C HIS A 176 -21.77 17.01 15.48
N ILE A 177 -20.46 17.27 15.56
CA ILE A 177 -19.43 16.36 15.06
C ILE A 177 -18.75 15.68 16.24
N VAL A 178 -19.01 14.39 16.37
CA VAL A 178 -18.52 13.54 17.46
C VAL A 178 -17.33 12.72 16.97
N ASN A 179 -16.24 12.71 17.74
CA ASN A 179 -15.07 11.90 17.45
C ASN A 179 -15.17 10.53 18.16
N ILE A 180 -14.79 9.48 17.45
CA ILE A 180 -14.76 8.10 17.92
C ILE A 180 -13.28 7.68 18.00
N PRO A 181 -12.82 7.04 19.09
CA PRO A 181 -11.40 6.73 19.25
C PRO A 181 -10.87 5.70 18.24
N PHE A 182 -11.75 4.85 17.70
CA PHE A 182 -11.41 3.81 16.75
C PHE A 182 -12.36 3.85 15.54
N PRO A 183 -11.93 3.37 14.36
CA PRO A 183 -12.82 3.23 13.22
C PRO A 183 -14.03 2.37 13.56
N VAL A 184 -15.21 2.72 13.05
CA VAL A 184 -16.44 1.93 13.25
C VAL A 184 -17.20 1.74 11.94
N LYS A 185 -18.09 0.76 11.91
CA LYS A 185 -19.04 0.57 10.81
C LYS A 185 -20.36 1.22 11.19
N GLU A 186 -20.92 2.04 10.31
CA GLU A 186 -22.15 2.79 10.59
C GLU A 186 -23.32 1.88 11.04
N SER A 187 -23.46 0.69 10.42
CA SER A 187 -24.50 -0.29 10.79
C SER A 187 -24.40 -0.83 12.21
N ASP A 188 -23.23 -0.71 12.84
CA ASP A 188 -22.95 -1.28 14.15
C ASP A 188 -23.15 -0.24 15.27
N VAL A 189 -23.37 1.03 14.89
CA VAL A 189 -23.61 2.14 15.82
C VAL A 189 -25.08 2.18 16.22
N LYS A 190 -25.35 1.91 17.49
CA LYS A 190 -26.68 2.02 18.10
C LYS A 190 -26.83 3.37 18.78
N VAL A 191 -27.84 4.14 18.42
CA VAL A 191 -28.15 5.44 19.03
C VAL A 191 -29.23 5.28 20.10
N ARG A 192 -28.96 5.70 21.33
CA ARG A 192 -29.90 5.74 22.45
C ARG A 192 -30.18 7.21 22.82
N ILE A 193 -31.45 7.58 22.90
CA ILE A 193 -31.87 8.98 23.07
C ILE A 193 -32.55 9.14 24.43
N ALA A 194 -31.95 9.90 25.34
CA ALA A 194 -32.52 10.20 26.65
C ALA A 194 -33.13 11.62 26.65
N ARG A 195 -34.35 11.75 26.11
CA ARG A 195 -35.01 13.06 25.91
C ARG A 195 -35.19 13.85 27.22
N LYS A 196 -35.65 13.20 28.29
CA LYS A 196 -35.89 13.87 29.60
C LYS A 196 -34.59 14.34 30.26
N SER A 197 -33.50 13.61 30.06
CA SER A 197 -32.19 13.90 30.66
C SER A 197 -31.24 14.63 29.70
N SER A 198 -31.72 14.99 28.50
CA SER A 198 -31.00 15.78 27.49
C SER A 198 -29.63 15.23 27.08
N TYR A 199 -29.52 13.92 26.87
CA TYR A 199 -28.29 13.32 26.32
C TYR A 199 -28.59 12.25 25.27
N ILE A 200 -27.59 12.00 24.42
CA ILE A 200 -27.62 10.96 23.39
C ILE A 200 -26.38 10.09 23.54
N GLU A 201 -26.57 8.77 23.55
CA GLU A 201 -25.48 7.80 23.56
C GLU A 201 -25.36 7.11 22.20
N MET A 202 -24.13 6.98 21.72
CA MET A 202 -23.76 6.18 20.56
C MET A 202 -22.94 5.01 21.06
N VAL A 203 -23.47 3.80 20.86
CA VAL A 203 -22.89 2.56 21.38
C VAL A 203 -22.46 1.69 20.20
N THR A 204 -21.19 1.31 20.18
CA THR A 204 -20.57 0.62 19.05
C THR A 204 -19.39 -0.24 19.51
N THR A 205 -18.82 -1.02 18.60
CA THR A 205 -17.53 -1.71 18.79
C THR A 205 -16.54 -1.21 17.75
N PRO A 206 -15.21 -1.32 17.99
CA PRO A 206 -14.25 -1.04 16.93
C PRO A 206 -14.54 -1.89 15.70
N TYR A 207 -14.38 -1.29 14.52
CA TYR A 207 -14.40 -1.99 13.25
C TYR A 207 -13.35 -3.09 13.27
N GLN A 208 -13.76 -4.28 12.84
CA GLN A 208 -12.87 -5.42 12.77
C GLN A 208 -12.60 -5.77 11.30
N PRO A 209 -11.32 -5.92 10.91
CA PRO A 209 -10.93 -6.03 9.50
C PRO A 209 -11.46 -7.28 8.79
N TRP A 210 -11.88 -8.31 9.54
CA TRP A 210 -12.33 -9.59 9.00
C TRP A 210 -13.74 -9.58 8.38
N TYR A 211 -14.54 -8.52 8.58
CA TYR A 211 -15.90 -8.44 8.04
C TYR A 211 -16.01 -7.82 6.63
N GLY A 212 -14.88 -7.48 5.99
CA GLY A 212 -14.92 -6.94 4.63
C GLY A 212 -13.68 -6.22 4.13
N GLY A 213 -12.53 -6.29 4.82
CA GLY A 213 -11.26 -5.69 4.37
C GLY A 213 -11.35 -4.17 4.24
N GLY A 214 -10.88 -3.42 5.25
CA GLY A 214 -10.79 -1.95 5.19
C GLY A 214 -12.09 -1.21 5.51
N TYR A 215 -12.03 0.13 5.53
CA TYR A 215 -13.19 0.98 5.85
C TYR A 215 -14.20 0.99 4.69
N PRO A 216 -15.53 1.00 4.95
CA PRO A 216 -16.56 0.52 4.01
C PRO A 216 -16.71 1.26 2.66
N GLN A 217 -16.00 2.37 2.42
CA GLN A 217 -16.18 3.19 1.21
C GLN A 217 -15.08 3.05 0.16
N SER A 218 -13.84 2.73 0.55
CA SER A 218 -12.70 2.52 -0.37
C SER A 218 -11.50 1.93 0.38
N LEU A 219 -10.83 0.94 -0.21
CA LEU A 219 -9.59 0.36 0.32
C LEU A 219 -8.42 1.34 0.25
N PHE A 220 -8.41 2.18 -0.79
CA PHE A 220 -7.35 3.14 -1.09
C PHE A 220 -7.97 4.52 -1.37
N PRO A 221 -8.45 5.22 -0.34
CA PRO A 221 -9.12 6.50 -0.52
C PRO A 221 -8.18 7.56 -1.10
N ILE A 222 -8.69 8.31 -2.07
CA ILE A 222 -8.03 9.46 -2.70
C ILE A 222 -8.89 10.69 -2.40
N LEU A 223 -8.31 11.66 -1.69
CA LEU A 223 -8.94 12.98 -1.48
C LEU A 223 -8.84 13.77 -2.77
N LEU A 224 -9.88 14.48 -3.21
CA LEU A 224 -9.95 15.08 -4.56
C LEU A 224 -9.46 16.53 -4.69
N ASP A 225 -9.07 17.17 -3.59
CA ASP A 225 -8.67 18.59 -3.60
C ASP A 225 -7.29 18.83 -2.96
N PRO A 226 -6.20 18.77 -3.76
CA PRO A 226 -6.12 18.08 -5.05
C PRO A 226 -6.15 16.54 -4.88
N PRO A 227 -6.33 15.74 -5.96
CA PRO A 227 -6.26 14.28 -5.88
C PRO A 227 -4.97 13.81 -5.21
N ARG A 228 -5.08 13.17 -4.05
CA ARG A 228 -3.96 12.66 -3.25
C ARG A 228 -4.37 11.42 -2.46
N PRO A 229 -3.53 10.38 -2.40
CA PRO A 229 -3.85 9.21 -1.60
C PRO A 229 -3.84 9.56 -0.12
N TRP A 230 -4.76 8.97 0.64
CA TRP A 230 -4.85 9.20 2.09
C TRP A 230 -4.01 8.22 2.91
N ASN A 231 -3.96 6.95 2.48
CA ASN A 231 -3.37 5.85 3.26
C ASN A 231 -2.11 5.23 2.63
N VAL A 232 -1.57 5.84 1.56
CA VAL A 232 -0.25 5.50 1.02
C VAL A 232 0.57 6.79 0.90
N HIS A 233 1.85 6.74 1.27
CA HIS A 233 2.73 7.91 1.24
C HIS A 233 3.19 8.22 -0.19
N HIS A 234 3.38 9.52 -0.46
CA HIS A 234 3.94 10.01 -1.70
C HIS A 234 5.42 9.62 -1.83
N ILE A 235 5.82 9.20 -3.03
CA ILE A 235 7.16 8.74 -3.35
C ILE A 235 7.63 9.34 -4.69
N PRO A 236 8.76 10.07 -4.70
CA PRO A 236 9.40 10.50 -5.94
C PRO A 236 10.19 9.32 -6.54
N LEU A 237 9.58 8.55 -7.44
CA LEU A 237 10.15 7.30 -7.99
C LEU A 237 11.58 7.48 -8.55
N GLU A 238 11.83 8.59 -9.25
CA GLU A 238 13.15 8.90 -9.83
C GLU A 238 14.26 9.08 -8.79
N LYS A 239 13.91 9.41 -7.55
CA LYS A 239 14.85 9.58 -6.45
C LYS A 239 15.05 8.31 -5.62
N LEU A 240 14.26 7.27 -5.88
CA LEU A 240 14.42 6.00 -5.18
C LEU A 240 15.53 5.18 -5.87
N PRO A 241 16.50 4.63 -5.10
CA PRO A 241 17.56 3.80 -5.66
C PRO A 241 16.98 2.59 -6.40
N LEU A 242 17.48 2.34 -7.62
CA LEU A 242 17.19 1.12 -8.35
C LEU A 242 17.88 -0.07 -7.66
N ILE A 243 17.18 -1.20 -7.55
CA ILE A 243 17.72 -2.42 -6.99
C ILE A 243 18.18 -3.31 -8.15
N GLU A 244 19.45 -3.65 -8.16
CA GLU A 244 19.98 -4.71 -9.02
C GLU A 244 19.56 -6.07 -8.45
N LEU A 245 18.94 -6.90 -9.28
CA LEU A 245 18.50 -8.23 -8.89
C LEU A 245 19.70 -9.18 -8.86
N SER A 246 20.28 -9.35 -7.67
CA SER A 246 21.24 -10.40 -7.36
C SER A 246 20.53 -11.56 -6.63
N LYS A 247 21.22 -12.71 -6.54
CA LYS A 247 20.73 -13.86 -5.75
C LYS A 247 20.43 -13.45 -4.30
N ASP A 248 21.34 -12.70 -3.68
CA ASP A 248 21.19 -12.24 -2.29
C ASP A 248 19.99 -11.29 -2.13
N MET A 249 19.74 -10.42 -3.11
CA MET A 249 18.57 -9.53 -3.11
C MET A 249 17.27 -10.31 -3.27
N VAL A 250 17.24 -11.35 -4.10
CA VAL A 250 16.08 -12.25 -4.24
C VAL A 250 15.83 -13.00 -2.93
N GLU A 251 16.88 -13.50 -2.27
CA GLU A 251 16.80 -14.14 -0.95
C GLU A 251 16.27 -13.20 0.15
N TYR A 252 16.42 -11.88 -0.01
CA TYR A 252 15.81 -10.87 0.86
C TYR A 252 14.35 -10.56 0.49
N ILE A 253 14.06 -10.38 -0.80
CA ILE A 253 12.73 -9.99 -1.29
C ILE A 253 11.70 -11.10 -1.01
N VAL A 254 12.06 -12.36 -1.20
CA VAL A 254 11.12 -13.50 -1.03
C VAL A 254 10.54 -13.56 0.40
N PRO A 255 11.34 -13.52 1.49
CA PRO A 255 10.84 -13.41 2.85
C PRO A 255 10.00 -12.15 3.10
N HIS A 256 10.40 -11.01 2.53
CA HIS A 256 9.67 -9.74 2.65
C HIS A 256 8.25 -9.86 2.06
N MET A 257 8.14 -10.48 0.89
CA MET A 257 6.86 -10.77 0.24
C MET A 257 6.02 -11.80 0.99
N ALA A 258 6.65 -12.79 1.62
CA ALA A 258 5.95 -13.79 2.43
C ALA A 258 5.32 -13.18 3.69
N LEU A 259 5.98 -12.17 4.29
CA LEU A 259 5.53 -11.43 5.47
C LEU A 259 4.54 -10.30 5.17
N GLN A 260 4.22 -10.08 3.89
CA GLN A 260 3.07 -9.27 3.47
C GLN A 260 1.75 -9.80 4.06
N HIS A 261 1.68 -11.13 4.26
CA HIS A 261 0.48 -11.85 4.65
C HIS A 261 0.51 -12.22 6.14
N SER A 262 -0.62 -12.06 6.83
CA SER A 262 -0.76 -12.59 8.20
C SER A 262 -0.85 -14.11 8.20
N ASP A 263 -0.62 -14.75 9.34
CA ASP A 263 -0.74 -16.20 9.48
C ASP A 263 -2.14 -16.72 9.06
N ARG A 264 -3.18 -15.93 9.32
CA ARG A 264 -4.54 -16.20 8.85
C ARG A 264 -4.62 -16.21 7.33
N GLU A 265 -4.09 -15.16 6.68
CA GLU A 265 -4.04 -15.04 5.22
C GLU A 265 -3.19 -16.15 4.59
N ARG A 266 -2.07 -16.54 5.22
CA ARG A 266 -1.22 -17.64 4.77
C ARG A 266 -1.94 -18.99 4.80
N LYS A 267 -2.68 -19.32 5.88
CA LYS A 267 -3.50 -20.54 5.95
C LYS A 267 -4.45 -20.64 4.76
N ILE A 268 -5.04 -19.50 4.40
CA ILE A 268 -5.96 -19.38 3.27
C ILE A 268 -5.21 -19.53 1.93
N MET A 269 -4.09 -18.82 1.76
CA MET A 269 -3.32 -18.79 0.52
C MET A 269 -2.88 -20.19 0.09
N PHE A 270 -2.51 -21.03 1.06
CA PHE A 270 -2.07 -22.41 0.81
C PHE A 270 -3.20 -23.43 0.76
N ASP A 271 -4.45 -23.02 0.99
CA ASP A 271 -5.60 -23.91 0.82
C ASP A 271 -6.11 -23.81 -0.64
N PRO A 272 -5.88 -24.85 -1.49
CA PRO A 272 -6.30 -24.83 -2.89
C PRO A 272 -7.82 -24.82 -3.06
N LYS A 273 -8.60 -25.14 -2.01
CA LYS A 273 -10.06 -25.12 -2.02
C LYS A 273 -10.63 -23.78 -1.58
N TYR A 274 -9.83 -22.92 -0.97
CA TYR A 274 -10.32 -21.67 -0.43
C TYR A 274 -10.37 -20.57 -1.48
N VAL A 275 -11.48 -19.85 -1.48
CA VAL A 275 -11.71 -18.66 -2.30
C VAL A 275 -11.64 -17.42 -1.40
N PRO A 276 -10.68 -16.50 -1.62
CA PRO A 276 -10.64 -15.21 -0.93
C PRO A 276 -11.99 -14.49 -1.05
N ARG A 277 -12.71 -14.37 0.08
CA ARG A 277 -13.87 -13.48 0.21
C ARG A 277 -13.47 -12.02 0.46
N ASP A 278 -12.22 -11.82 0.86
CA ASP A 278 -11.64 -10.52 1.18
C ASP A 278 -10.86 -10.00 -0.03
N HIS A 279 -11.35 -8.93 -0.64
CA HIS A 279 -10.73 -8.31 -1.82
C HIS A 279 -9.32 -7.76 -1.54
N LEU A 280 -9.02 -7.36 -0.29
CA LEU A 280 -7.69 -6.87 0.06
C LEU A 280 -6.68 -8.02 0.09
N HIS A 281 -7.05 -9.16 0.67
CA HIS A 281 -6.19 -10.34 0.66
C HIS A 281 -5.96 -10.84 -0.78
N ALA A 282 -7.01 -10.89 -1.58
CA ALA A 282 -6.93 -11.19 -3.01
C ALA A 282 -5.94 -10.28 -3.76
N LEU A 283 -6.04 -8.97 -3.55
CA LEU A 283 -5.09 -7.99 -4.08
C LEU A 283 -3.66 -8.27 -3.59
N LYS A 284 -3.46 -8.58 -2.30
CA LYS A 284 -2.14 -8.93 -1.76
C LYS A 284 -1.54 -10.14 -2.47
N VAL A 285 -2.35 -11.18 -2.74
CA VAL A 285 -1.92 -12.38 -3.49
C VAL A 285 -1.49 -11.99 -4.90
N GLY A 286 -2.27 -11.16 -5.59
CA GLY A 286 -1.93 -10.68 -6.92
C GLY A 286 -0.65 -9.84 -6.98
N VAL A 287 -0.43 -8.95 -6.01
CA VAL A 287 0.84 -8.19 -5.87
C VAL A 287 2.01 -9.12 -5.55
N ASN A 288 1.80 -10.13 -4.70
CA ASN A 288 2.81 -11.14 -4.40
C ASN A 288 3.23 -11.91 -5.66
N ILE A 289 2.27 -12.36 -6.46
CA ILE A 289 2.51 -13.01 -7.75
C ILE A 289 3.30 -12.08 -8.70
N LEU A 290 2.88 -10.82 -8.82
CA LEU A 290 3.54 -9.84 -9.68
C LEU A 290 5.04 -9.70 -9.34
N VAL A 291 5.37 -9.55 -8.06
CA VAL A 291 6.77 -9.42 -7.61
C VAL A 291 7.55 -10.71 -7.83
N HIS A 292 6.99 -11.87 -7.48
CA HIS A 292 7.68 -13.15 -7.64
C HIS A 292 7.96 -13.51 -9.10
N ASP A 293 7.02 -13.20 -9.99
CA ASP A 293 7.15 -13.41 -11.44
C ASP A 293 8.15 -12.41 -12.05
N TYR A 294 8.22 -11.17 -11.54
CA TYR A 294 9.22 -10.19 -11.96
C TYR A 294 10.65 -10.58 -11.57
N ILE A 295 10.87 -11.08 -10.35
CA ILE A 295 12.22 -11.45 -9.89
C ILE A 295 12.71 -12.82 -10.39
N GLY A 296 11.89 -13.56 -11.14
CA GLY A 296 12.29 -14.84 -11.73
C GLY A 296 12.53 -15.96 -10.70
N PHE A 297 11.74 -16.02 -9.61
CA PHE A 297 11.94 -16.99 -8.52
C PHE A 297 11.77 -18.47 -8.99
N GLU A 298 12.93 -19.12 -9.28
CA GLU A 298 13.34 -20.53 -9.52
C GLU A 298 12.35 -21.63 -9.96
N SER A 299 11.06 -21.36 -10.18
CA SER A 299 10.05 -22.38 -10.51
C SER A 299 9.04 -21.96 -11.60
N ARG A 300 9.23 -20.79 -12.21
CA ARG A 300 8.29 -20.23 -13.21
C ARG A 300 8.94 -19.83 -14.56
N GLY A 301 10.26 -20.01 -14.70
CA GLY A 301 11.00 -19.62 -15.89
C GLY A 301 11.71 -18.28 -15.73
N PRO A 302 12.09 -17.61 -16.83
CA PRO A 302 12.80 -16.32 -16.78
C PRO A 302 11.92 -15.22 -16.15
N PRO A 303 12.54 -14.13 -15.66
CA PRO A 303 11.80 -12.97 -15.13
C PRO A 303 10.87 -12.37 -16.20
N PHE A 304 9.74 -11.82 -15.74
CA PHE A 304 8.72 -11.21 -16.61
C PHE A 304 8.54 -9.73 -16.31
N GLU A 305 8.45 -8.93 -17.36
CA GLU A 305 8.35 -7.46 -17.24
C GLU A 305 6.97 -6.93 -17.68
N VAL A 306 6.17 -7.75 -18.39
CA VAL A 306 4.87 -7.36 -18.92
C VAL A 306 3.76 -8.24 -18.34
N PHE A 307 2.78 -7.59 -17.71
CA PHE A 307 1.65 -8.27 -17.09
C PHE A 307 0.32 -7.72 -17.58
N ALA A 308 -0.69 -8.58 -17.68
CA ALA A 308 -2.05 -8.23 -18.01
C ALA A 308 -3.00 -8.66 -16.89
N LEU A 309 -3.74 -7.73 -16.30
CA LEU A 309 -4.78 -8.06 -15.31
C LEU A 309 -6.06 -8.43 -16.05
N ARG A 310 -6.53 -9.67 -15.85
CA ARG A 310 -7.63 -10.25 -16.63
C ARG A 310 -8.69 -10.88 -15.72
N PRO A 311 -9.81 -10.18 -15.44
CA PRO A 311 -10.96 -10.80 -14.81
C PRO A 311 -11.55 -11.90 -15.67
N ILE A 312 -12.05 -12.95 -15.03
CA ILE A 312 -12.75 -14.03 -15.70
C ILE A 312 -14.02 -13.46 -16.37
N GLY A 313 -14.09 -13.54 -17.70
CA GLY A 313 -15.25 -13.10 -18.49
C GLY A 313 -15.13 -11.70 -19.10
N SER A 314 -14.22 -10.84 -18.62
CA SER A 314 -14.16 -9.42 -19.00
C SER A 314 -12.94 -9.01 -19.84
N GLY A 315 -12.11 -9.98 -20.23
CA GLY A 315 -10.89 -9.72 -21.00
C GLY A 315 -9.82 -8.95 -20.20
N VAL A 316 -8.81 -8.43 -20.89
CA VAL A 316 -7.74 -7.62 -20.26
C VAL A 316 -8.30 -6.26 -19.85
N GLN A 317 -8.03 -5.86 -18.60
CA GLN A 317 -8.49 -4.60 -18.03
C GLN A 317 -7.35 -3.60 -17.80
N MET A 318 -6.15 -4.09 -17.53
CA MET A 318 -4.95 -3.28 -17.29
C MET A 318 -3.73 -4.03 -17.85
N ILE A 319 -2.81 -3.29 -18.45
CA ILE A 319 -1.45 -3.76 -18.75
C ILE A 319 -0.49 -3.06 -17.80
N LEU A 320 0.44 -3.81 -17.22
CA LEU A 320 1.50 -3.33 -16.34
C LEU A 320 2.84 -3.62 -17.01
N LEU A 321 3.63 -2.57 -17.26
CA LEU A 321 5.03 -2.69 -17.71
C LEU A 321 5.93 -2.31 -16.55
N ILE A 322 6.77 -3.23 -16.09
CA ILE A 322 7.65 -3.01 -14.94
C ILE A 322 9.01 -2.55 -15.45
N GLY A 323 9.34 -1.28 -15.23
CA GLY A 323 10.65 -0.72 -15.60
C GLY A 323 11.75 -1.05 -14.58
N GLY A 324 11.38 -1.38 -13.34
CA GLY A 324 12.37 -1.67 -12.31
C GLY A 324 11.79 -1.92 -10.94
N ILE A 325 12.63 -2.45 -10.05
CA ILE A 325 12.36 -2.51 -8.62
C ILE A 325 13.25 -1.49 -7.90
N ARG A 326 12.65 -0.66 -7.05
CA ARG A 326 13.32 0.42 -6.33
C ARG A 326 13.20 0.24 -4.82
N SER A 327 14.20 0.73 -4.08
CA SER A 327 14.20 0.71 -2.62
C SER A 327 13.47 1.93 -2.06
N ASP A 328 12.41 1.71 -1.29
CA ASP A 328 11.76 2.74 -0.48
C ASP A 328 12.22 2.61 0.97
N SER A 329 13.35 3.25 1.27
CA SER A 329 13.95 3.26 2.61
C SER A 329 13.03 3.89 3.66
N ALA A 330 12.21 4.88 3.28
CA ALA A 330 11.27 5.52 4.20
C ALA A 330 10.09 4.59 4.54
N GLY A 331 9.57 3.87 3.54
CA GLY A 331 8.55 2.84 3.71
C GLY A 331 9.09 1.53 4.28
N GLY A 332 10.40 1.30 4.24
CA GLY A 332 11.03 0.02 4.61
C GLY A 332 10.59 -1.12 3.69
N THR A 333 10.43 -0.85 2.40
CA THR A 333 9.90 -1.80 1.42
C THR A 333 10.48 -1.58 0.02
N ILE A 334 10.18 -2.50 -0.89
CA ILE A 334 10.40 -2.35 -2.32
C ILE A 334 9.21 -1.66 -3.01
N ILE A 335 9.48 -1.00 -4.13
CA ILE A 335 8.51 -0.41 -5.05
C ILE A 335 8.79 -0.94 -6.46
N LEU A 336 7.78 -1.49 -7.14
CA LEU A 336 7.83 -1.71 -8.58
C LEU A 336 7.48 -0.39 -9.30
N ASP A 337 8.43 0.12 -10.07
CA ASP A 337 8.27 1.28 -10.93
C ASP A 337 7.55 0.84 -12.20
N THR A 338 6.28 1.21 -12.34
CA THR A 338 5.34 0.56 -13.26
C THR A 338 4.66 1.57 -14.19
N ALA A 339 4.63 1.30 -15.48
CA ALA A 339 3.74 1.98 -16.43
C ALA A 339 2.39 1.23 -16.46
N VAL A 340 1.31 1.92 -16.08
CA VAL A 340 -0.04 1.34 -16.01
C VAL A 340 -0.86 1.83 -17.20
N VAL A 341 -1.30 0.90 -18.05
CA VAL A 341 -2.15 1.19 -19.22
C VAL A 341 -3.56 0.63 -18.97
N PRO A 342 -4.58 1.48 -18.75
CA PRO A 342 -5.95 1.02 -18.63
C PRO A 342 -6.53 0.59 -19.98
N ILE A 343 -7.21 -0.56 -20.02
CA ILE A 343 -7.97 -1.04 -21.17
C ILE A 343 -9.46 -0.83 -20.89
N THR A 344 -10.09 0.00 -21.70
CA THR A 344 -11.49 0.41 -21.56
C THR A 344 -12.24 0.11 -22.85
N ALA A 345 -13.57 0.13 -22.79
CA ALA A 345 -14.40 -0.06 -23.98
C ALA A 345 -14.07 0.94 -25.10
N LYS A 346 -13.57 2.14 -24.74
CA LYS A 346 -13.23 3.22 -25.67
C LYS A 346 -11.88 3.00 -26.38
N ASN A 347 -10.88 2.43 -25.70
CA ASN A 347 -9.51 2.35 -26.23
C ASN A 347 -9.06 0.93 -26.61
N LYS A 348 -9.80 -0.13 -26.23
CA LYS A 348 -9.38 -1.53 -26.43
C LYS A 348 -9.03 -1.87 -27.88
N ALA A 349 -9.74 -1.30 -28.85
CA ALA A 349 -9.52 -1.55 -30.27
C ALA A 349 -8.20 -0.95 -30.78
N THR A 350 -7.70 0.10 -30.12
CA THR A 350 -6.43 0.76 -30.46
C THR A 350 -5.27 0.20 -29.64
N VAL A 351 -5.48 -0.06 -28.35
CA VAL A 351 -4.40 -0.40 -27.41
C VAL A 351 -4.07 -1.90 -27.40
N LEU A 352 -5.05 -2.80 -27.50
CA LEU A 352 -4.75 -4.24 -27.47
C LEU A 352 -3.88 -4.73 -28.64
N PRO A 353 -4.07 -4.27 -29.90
CA PRO A 353 -3.17 -4.63 -31.00
C PRO A 353 -1.72 -4.21 -30.79
N LEU A 354 -1.46 -3.24 -29.91
CA LEU A 354 -0.10 -2.84 -29.53
C LEU A 354 0.62 -3.89 -28.69
N LEU A 355 -0.04 -4.98 -28.27
CA LEU A 355 0.61 -6.11 -27.63
C LEU A 355 1.23 -7.09 -28.63
N ASP A 356 0.74 -7.13 -29.88
CA ASP A 356 1.19 -8.10 -30.87
C ASP A 356 2.69 -7.93 -31.20
N PRO A 357 3.18 -6.70 -31.48
CA PRO A 357 4.60 -6.51 -31.78
C PRO A 357 5.52 -6.88 -30.62
N ILE A 358 5.06 -6.72 -29.38
CA ILE A 358 5.79 -7.09 -28.15
C ILE A 358 5.92 -8.61 -28.06
N GLY A 359 4.85 -9.35 -28.37
CA GLY A 359 4.88 -10.80 -28.42
C GLY A 359 5.71 -11.37 -29.57
N GLU A 360 5.67 -10.73 -30.73
CA GLU A 360 6.47 -11.10 -31.90
C GLU A 360 7.98 -10.92 -31.65
N SER A 361 8.38 -9.95 -30.82
CA SER A 361 9.78 -9.79 -30.39
C SER A 361 10.22 -10.81 -29.34
N GLY A 362 9.36 -11.78 -28.99
CA GLY A 362 9.69 -12.81 -28.01
C GLY A 362 9.52 -12.35 -26.55
N VAL A 363 8.93 -11.19 -26.27
CA VAL A 363 8.63 -10.77 -24.90
C VAL A 363 7.36 -11.50 -24.43
N LEU A 364 7.46 -12.22 -23.31
CA LEU A 364 6.33 -12.94 -22.75
C LEU A 364 5.43 -11.99 -21.94
N ILE A 365 4.13 -12.02 -22.22
CA ILE A 365 3.12 -11.26 -21.49
C ILE A 365 2.40 -12.21 -20.53
N MET A 366 2.47 -11.93 -19.23
CA MET A 366 1.86 -12.77 -18.20
C MET A 366 0.48 -12.29 -17.81
N SER A 367 -0.55 -13.11 -18.02
CA SER A 367 -1.90 -12.85 -17.53
C SER A 367 -1.97 -13.19 -16.05
N ILE A 368 -2.35 -12.23 -15.20
CA ILE A 368 -2.77 -12.47 -13.82
C ILE A 368 -4.29 -12.64 -13.84
N ASP A 369 -4.77 -13.86 -13.60
CA ASP A 369 -6.20 -14.16 -13.60
C ASP A 369 -6.84 -13.59 -12.33
N ILE A 370 -7.65 -12.54 -12.52
CA ILE A 370 -8.37 -11.84 -11.47
C ILE A 370 -9.69 -12.58 -11.22
N ARG A 371 -9.91 -13.02 -9.98
CA ARG A 371 -11.09 -13.82 -9.61
C ARG A 371 -12.05 -13.01 -8.72
N HIS A 372 -13.27 -13.53 -8.57
CA HIS A 372 -14.21 -13.11 -7.52
C HIS A 372 -14.52 -11.60 -7.42
N GLY A 373 -14.42 -10.83 -8.51
CA GLY A 373 -14.76 -9.40 -8.51
C GLY A 373 -13.70 -8.48 -7.87
N GLU A 374 -12.50 -8.99 -7.59
CA GLU A 374 -11.41 -8.22 -6.95
C GLU A 374 -10.78 -7.15 -7.88
N MET A 375 -11.21 -7.06 -9.14
CA MET A 375 -10.77 -6.02 -10.08
C MET A 375 -11.03 -4.61 -9.56
N GLY A 376 -12.10 -4.41 -8.79
CA GLY A 376 -12.38 -3.14 -8.12
C GLY A 376 -11.28 -2.75 -7.13
N ALA A 377 -10.72 -3.70 -6.39
CA ALA A 377 -9.61 -3.46 -5.46
C ALA A 377 -8.33 -3.08 -6.22
N TRP A 378 -8.04 -3.76 -7.34
CA TRP A 378 -6.94 -3.39 -8.23
C TRP A 378 -7.09 -1.97 -8.78
N LYS A 379 -8.27 -1.58 -9.25
CA LYS A 379 -8.53 -0.21 -9.75
C LYS A 379 -8.31 0.85 -8.68
N GLN A 380 -8.78 0.63 -7.46
CA GLN A 380 -8.55 1.54 -6.33
C GLN A 380 -7.07 1.64 -5.98
N TYR A 381 -6.41 0.48 -5.89
CA TYR A 381 -5.00 0.40 -5.54
C TYR A 381 -4.10 1.07 -6.58
N LEU A 382 -4.30 0.78 -7.87
CA LEU A 382 -3.52 1.38 -8.95
C LEU A 382 -3.74 2.89 -9.04
N ALA A 383 -4.97 3.37 -8.83
CA ALA A 383 -5.22 4.81 -8.75
C ALA A 383 -4.40 5.46 -7.62
N ALA A 384 -4.35 4.83 -6.44
CA ALA A 384 -3.54 5.33 -5.33
C ALA A 384 -2.02 5.21 -5.59
N CYS A 385 -1.58 4.14 -6.27
CA CYS A 385 -0.19 3.97 -6.71
C CYS A 385 0.26 4.98 -7.76
N ILE A 386 -0.66 5.49 -8.58
CA ILE A 386 -0.41 6.60 -9.50
C ILE A 386 -0.33 7.91 -8.75
N GLU A 387 -1.33 8.23 -7.91
CA GLU A 387 -1.34 9.49 -7.18
C GLU A 387 -0.17 9.62 -6.19
N ARG A 388 0.31 8.51 -5.62
CA ARG A 388 1.52 8.52 -4.78
C ARG A 388 2.81 8.76 -5.57
N ALA A 389 2.85 8.38 -6.86
CA ALA A 389 4.02 8.50 -7.72
C ALA A 389 4.04 9.81 -8.52
N ARG A 390 2.98 10.61 -8.41
CA ARG A 390 2.73 11.78 -9.24
C ARG A 390 3.79 12.86 -9.03
N THR A 391 4.49 13.21 -10.11
CA THR A 391 5.39 14.37 -10.20
C THR A 391 4.84 15.48 -11.10
N TRP A 392 3.63 15.27 -11.65
CA TRP A 392 2.96 16.17 -12.59
C TRP A 392 1.62 16.69 -12.03
N ILE A 393 1.15 17.80 -12.57
CA ILE A 393 -0.06 18.48 -12.09
C ILE A 393 -1.30 17.89 -12.80
N HIS A 394 -2.43 17.83 -12.09
CA HIS A 394 -3.71 17.52 -12.70
C HIS A 394 -4.14 18.63 -13.67
N LYS A 395 -4.59 18.25 -14.86
CA LYS A 395 -5.12 19.19 -15.86
C LYS A 395 -6.43 19.80 -15.35
N PRO A 396 -6.82 21.03 -15.77
CA PRO A 396 -8.09 21.65 -15.36
C PRO A 396 -9.32 20.76 -15.61
N GLY A 397 -9.31 20.00 -16.72
CA GLY A 397 -10.36 19.03 -17.08
C GLY A 397 -10.16 17.62 -16.49
N CYS A 398 -9.51 17.49 -15.33
CA CYS A 398 -9.26 16.19 -14.70
C CYS A 398 -10.54 15.37 -14.50
N GLU A 399 -10.53 14.15 -15.00
CA GLU A 399 -11.69 13.25 -14.99
C GLU A 399 -12.08 12.80 -13.58
N TYR A 400 -11.13 12.72 -12.64
CA TYR A 400 -11.44 12.45 -11.23
C TYR A 400 -12.27 13.57 -10.61
N LYS A 401 -11.91 14.83 -10.91
CA LYS A 401 -12.66 15.99 -10.40
C LYS A 401 -14.05 16.04 -11.02
N ALA A 402 -14.15 15.83 -12.33
CA ALA A 402 -15.43 15.80 -13.04
C ALA A 402 -16.36 14.67 -12.53
N ALA A 403 -15.80 13.49 -12.24
CA ALA A 403 -16.56 12.36 -11.70
C ALA A 403 -16.87 12.48 -10.19
N GLY A 404 -16.22 13.41 -9.47
CA GLY A 404 -16.32 13.51 -8.02
C GLY A 404 -15.78 12.28 -7.26
N ARG A 405 -14.94 11.45 -7.91
CA ARG A 405 -14.35 10.24 -7.33
C ARG A 405 -13.09 9.80 -8.07
N ALA A 406 -12.23 9.07 -7.36
CA ALA A 406 -11.06 8.39 -7.90
C ALA A 406 -10.95 6.99 -7.26
N PRO A 407 -10.86 5.89 -8.03
CA PRO A 407 -10.91 5.81 -9.51
C PRO A 407 -12.26 6.27 -10.09
N ILE A 408 -12.29 6.60 -11.39
CA ILE A 408 -13.47 7.11 -12.11
C ILE A 408 -14.59 6.07 -12.15
N SER A 409 -14.26 4.79 -12.30
CA SER A 409 -15.18 3.66 -12.25
C SER A 409 -14.48 2.41 -11.72
N LEU A 410 -15.27 1.53 -11.10
CA LEU A 410 -14.86 0.18 -10.68
C LEU A 410 -15.36 -0.91 -11.65
N GLU A 411 -16.28 -0.57 -12.54
CA GLU A 411 -16.90 -1.51 -13.49
C GLU A 411 -15.90 -2.00 -14.54
N ASP A 412 -16.00 -3.27 -14.92
CA ASP A 412 -15.17 -3.87 -15.96
C ASP A 412 -15.40 -3.17 -17.32
N GLY A 413 -14.31 -2.82 -17.99
CA GLY A 413 -14.31 -2.06 -19.25
C GLY A 413 -14.59 -0.55 -19.09
N GLY A 414 -14.94 -0.09 -17.88
CA GLY A 414 -15.11 1.32 -17.57
C GLY A 414 -13.79 2.07 -17.43
N ASP A 415 -13.80 3.38 -17.69
CA ASP A 415 -12.65 4.24 -17.43
C ASP A 415 -12.39 4.29 -15.92
N SER A 416 -11.18 3.94 -15.48
CA SER A 416 -10.81 3.91 -14.06
C SER A 416 -9.82 5.00 -13.67
N LEU A 417 -8.95 5.43 -14.58
CA LEU A 417 -7.84 6.35 -14.31
C LEU A 417 -8.01 7.66 -15.10
N CYS A 418 -7.57 8.78 -14.51
CA CYS A 418 -7.51 10.06 -15.21
C CYS A 418 -6.38 10.07 -16.25
N THR A 419 -6.52 10.80 -17.35
CA THR A 419 -5.48 10.89 -18.40
C THR A 419 -4.44 11.98 -18.15
N CYS A 420 -4.48 12.63 -16.97
CA CYS A 420 -3.58 13.74 -16.64
C CYS A 420 -2.10 13.34 -16.67
N GLY A 421 -1.79 12.07 -16.38
CA GLY A 421 -0.42 11.54 -16.31
C GLY A 421 0.04 10.72 -17.51
N ASN A 422 -0.77 10.65 -18.56
CA ASN A 422 -0.45 9.83 -19.72
C ASN A 422 0.87 10.25 -20.37
N GLY A 423 1.80 9.30 -20.53
CA GLY A 423 3.09 9.51 -21.20
C GLY A 423 4.13 10.31 -20.41
N ILE A 424 3.88 10.63 -19.13
CA ILE A 424 4.81 11.44 -18.33
C ILE A 424 5.72 10.55 -17.49
N GLY A 425 7.03 10.84 -17.51
CA GLY A 425 8.02 10.21 -16.62
C GLY A 425 8.59 8.89 -17.11
N PHE A 426 8.61 8.66 -18.43
CA PHE A 426 9.12 7.44 -19.08
C PHE A 426 10.31 7.69 -20.01
N GLU A 427 11.23 8.57 -19.60
CA GLU A 427 12.40 8.99 -20.41
C GLU A 427 13.66 8.17 -20.11
N GLY A 428 13.68 7.46 -18.99
CA GLY A 428 14.83 6.66 -18.55
C GLY A 428 15.10 5.43 -19.44
N PRO A 429 16.34 4.92 -19.46
CA PRO A 429 16.73 3.76 -20.27
C PRO A 429 15.92 2.51 -19.93
N GLU A 430 15.39 2.40 -18.71
CA GLU A 430 14.52 1.30 -18.31
C GLU A 430 13.17 1.24 -19.06
N TRP A 431 12.75 2.36 -19.67
CA TRP A 431 11.51 2.43 -20.45
C TRP A 431 11.74 2.27 -21.95
N ILE A 432 12.99 2.39 -22.41
CA ILE A 432 13.40 2.27 -23.81
C ILE A 432 14.63 1.34 -23.91
N PRO A 433 14.50 0.06 -23.49
CA PRO A 433 15.61 -0.88 -23.58
C PRO A 433 15.96 -1.18 -25.05
N PRO A 434 17.25 -1.29 -25.42
CA PRO A 434 17.69 -1.67 -26.76
C PRO A 434 17.07 -2.99 -27.27
N GLU A 435 16.81 -3.93 -26.36
CA GLU A 435 16.27 -5.26 -26.60
C GLU A 435 14.73 -5.34 -26.66
N ALA A 436 14.00 -4.36 -26.11
CA ALA A 436 12.53 -4.33 -26.14
C ALA A 436 11.95 -2.94 -26.54
N PRO A 437 12.34 -2.38 -27.69
CA PRO A 437 11.90 -1.04 -28.14
C PRO A 437 10.40 -0.94 -28.42
N LYS A 438 9.65 -2.05 -28.43
CA LYS A 438 8.27 -2.11 -28.89
C LYS A 438 7.21 -1.82 -27.83
N TRP A 439 7.50 -1.84 -26.51
CA TRP A 439 6.50 -1.37 -25.54
C TRP A 439 6.41 0.15 -25.47
N GLN A 440 7.32 0.88 -26.14
CA GLN A 440 7.31 2.34 -26.21
C GLN A 440 5.97 2.87 -26.75
N GLN A 441 5.36 2.14 -27.67
CA GLN A 441 4.06 2.47 -28.26
C GLN A 441 2.90 2.44 -27.23
N LEU A 442 3.06 1.76 -26.10
CA LEU A 442 2.10 1.76 -25.00
C LEU A 442 2.28 2.95 -24.04
N LEU A 443 3.49 3.53 -23.95
CA LEU A 443 3.81 4.59 -23.00
C LEU A 443 2.93 5.85 -23.15
N PRO A 444 2.54 6.31 -24.36
CA PRO A 444 1.58 7.40 -24.51
C PRO A 444 0.21 7.14 -23.87
N HIS A 445 -0.14 5.87 -23.65
CA HIS A 445 -1.38 5.45 -23.00
C HIS A 445 -1.20 5.09 -21.52
N ALA A 446 0.04 5.13 -21.01
CA ALA A 446 0.39 4.70 -19.67
C ALA A 446 0.49 5.87 -18.70
N THR A 447 0.18 5.63 -17.43
CA THR A 447 0.53 6.53 -16.32
C THR A 447 1.46 5.82 -15.35
N ARG A 448 2.51 6.50 -14.88
CA ARG A 448 3.52 5.91 -13.99
C ARG A 448 2.97 5.69 -12.58
N ALA A 449 3.30 4.55 -11.98
CA ALA A 449 2.78 4.11 -10.69
C ALA A 449 3.87 3.43 -9.85
N GLY A 450 3.82 3.64 -8.53
CA GLY A 450 4.68 2.95 -7.56
C GLY A 450 3.94 1.83 -6.84
N ILE A 451 3.99 0.61 -7.37
CA ILE A 451 3.33 -0.56 -6.79
C ILE A 451 4.20 -1.11 -5.65
N SER A 452 3.63 -1.37 -4.48
CA SER A 452 4.35 -1.89 -3.31
C SER A 452 3.57 -2.97 -2.56
N PRO A 453 4.24 -3.93 -1.90
CA PRO A 453 3.54 -4.91 -1.07
C PRO A 453 2.69 -4.22 0.00
N ILE A 454 1.51 -4.80 0.28
CA ILE A 454 0.57 -4.29 1.29
C ILE A 454 0.66 -5.18 2.52
N PHE A 455 1.32 -4.70 3.57
CA PHE A 455 1.58 -5.48 4.77
C PHE A 455 0.37 -5.57 5.70
N SER A 456 0.22 -6.74 6.32
CA SER A 456 -0.67 -6.93 7.46
C SER A 456 -0.21 -6.12 8.66
N VAL A 457 -1.17 -5.78 9.52
CA VAL A 457 -0.94 -4.90 10.67
C VAL A 457 -0.67 -5.78 11.91
N PRO A 458 0.57 -5.84 12.44
CA PRO A 458 0.94 -6.84 13.45
C PRO A 458 0.21 -6.69 14.79
N TYR A 459 -0.30 -5.50 15.11
CA TYR A 459 -1.12 -5.31 16.31
C TYR A 459 -2.57 -5.79 16.11
N LEU A 460 -3.03 -6.01 14.88
CA LEU A 460 -4.36 -6.57 14.59
C LEU A 460 -4.30 -8.08 14.33
N GLU A 461 -3.28 -8.55 13.64
CA GLU A 461 -3.14 -9.95 13.23
C GLU A 461 -1.73 -10.49 13.52
N VAL A 462 -1.64 -11.80 13.76
CA VAL A 462 -0.33 -12.47 13.91
C VAL A 462 0.37 -12.49 12.55
N VAL A 463 1.61 -11.99 12.51
CA VAL A 463 2.48 -12.00 11.33
C VAL A 463 3.80 -12.67 11.71
N GLY A 464 4.22 -13.67 10.95
CA GLY A 464 5.44 -14.42 11.24
C GLY A 464 5.29 -15.44 12.37
N GLY A 465 4.06 -15.90 12.64
CA GLY A 465 3.72 -16.91 13.64
C GLY A 465 4.01 -18.34 13.19
N GLU A 466 3.30 -19.31 13.77
CA GLU A 466 3.48 -20.74 13.51
C GLU A 466 3.26 -21.12 12.05
N VAL A 467 2.23 -20.56 11.39
CA VAL A 467 1.92 -20.87 9.99
C VAL A 467 3.06 -20.46 9.07
N PHE A 468 3.68 -19.33 9.36
CA PHE A 468 4.84 -18.87 8.63
C PHE A 468 6.07 -19.74 8.90
N LYS A 469 6.26 -20.22 10.13
CA LYS A 469 7.35 -21.16 10.47
C LYS A 469 7.18 -22.50 9.76
N ASP A 470 5.96 -23.02 9.72
CA ASP A 470 5.63 -24.33 9.15
C ASP A 470 5.65 -24.31 7.62
N ASN A 471 5.06 -23.29 7.00
CA ASN A 471 4.94 -23.18 5.54
C ASN A 471 6.12 -22.41 4.90
N GLY A 472 7.07 -21.94 5.69
CA GLY A 472 8.23 -21.16 5.23
C GLY A 472 7.84 -19.95 4.38
N TYR A 473 8.57 -19.73 3.28
CA TYR A 473 8.28 -18.69 2.29
C TYR A 473 7.30 -19.15 1.20
N GLY A 474 6.50 -20.20 1.48
CA GLY A 474 5.72 -20.96 0.51
C GLY A 474 5.05 -20.14 -0.59
N ARG A 475 4.91 -20.78 -1.76
CA ARG A 475 4.41 -20.17 -3.00
C ARG A 475 2.87 -20.08 -3.02
N PRO A 476 2.27 -18.94 -3.40
CA PRO A 476 0.85 -18.92 -3.76
C PRO A 476 0.59 -19.83 -4.99
N PRO A 477 -0.55 -20.54 -5.05
CA PRO A 477 -0.86 -21.41 -6.19
C PRO A 477 -0.76 -20.63 -7.52
N PRO A 478 -0.22 -21.24 -8.59
CA PRO A 478 -0.11 -20.57 -9.88
C PRO A 478 -1.49 -20.15 -10.40
N THR A 479 -1.69 -18.85 -10.56
CA THR A 479 -2.84 -18.26 -11.26
C THR A 479 -2.43 -17.45 -12.47
N THR A 480 -1.13 -17.43 -12.80
CA THR A 480 -0.66 -16.77 -14.02
C THR A 480 -0.62 -17.72 -15.19
N SER A 481 -0.85 -17.18 -16.39
CA SER A 481 -0.76 -17.94 -17.63
C SER A 481 -0.21 -17.04 -18.74
N PRO A 482 0.66 -17.56 -19.61
CA PRO A 482 1.14 -16.79 -20.75
C PRO A 482 -0.02 -16.34 -21.65
N LEU A 483 -0.08 -15.04 -21.96
CA LEU A 483 -1.09 -14.48 -22.87
C LEU A 483 -0.70 -14.73 -24.34
N ASN A 484 0.59 -14.63 -24.65
CA ASN A 484 1.16 -14.69 -26.00
C ASN A 484 2.26 -15.78 -26.15
N GLY A 485 2.29 -16.75 -25.23
CA GLY A 485 3.28 -17.82 -25.23
C GLY A 485 2.70 -19.19 -24.96
N CYS A 486 3.54 -20.22 -25.10
CA CYS A 486 3.19 -21.59 -24.79
C CYS A 486 2.89 -21.76 -23.30
N TRP A 487 1.72 -22.30 -22.95
CA TRP A 487 1.32 -22.53 -21.56
C TRP A 487 2.15 -23.60 -20.85
N ALA A 488 2.92 -24.42 -21.58
CA ALA A 488 3.77 -25.45 -21.00
C ALA A 488 5.22 -24.97 -20.81
N CYS A 489 5.82 -24.38 -21.85
CA CYS A 489 7.24 -24.05 -21.86
C CYS A 489 7.54 -22.54 -21.89
N ALA A 490 6.52 -21.69 -21.80
CA ALA A 490 6.61 -20.24 -21.77
C ALA A 490 7.28 -19.57 -23.00
N LYS A 491 7.58 -20.32 -24.08
CA LYS A 491 8.11 -19.75 -25.32
C LYS A 491 7.08 -18.86 -26.02
N SER A 492 7.47 -17.63 -26.34
CA SER A 492 6.77 -16.60 -27.12
C SER A 492 7.40 -16.45 -28.52
N GLY A 493 6.77 -15.67 -29.41
CA GLY A 493 7.30 -15.41 -30.76
C GLY A 493 7.30 -16.61 -31.72
N VAL A 494 6.66 -17.72 -31.33
CA VAL A 494 6.54 -18.96 -32.12
C VAL A 494 5.08 -19.21 -32.51
N PRO A 495 4.80 -19.98 -33.58
CA PRO A 495 3.43 -20.38 -33.89
C PRO A 495 2.80 -21.15 -32.71
N LEU A 496 1.64 -20.69 -32.25
CA LEU A 496 0.91 -21.30 -31.14
C LEU A 496 -0.43 -21.86 -31.61
N SER A 497 -0.70 -23.12 -31.30
CA SER A 497 -1.99 -23.75 -31.52
C SER A 497 -2.89 -23.59 -30.29
N ALA A 498 -4.14 -23.19 -30.51
CA ALA A 498 -5.15 -23.10 -29.46
C ALA A 498 -5.61 -24.50 -29.02
N CYS A 499 -5.87 -24.67 -27.73
CA CYS A 499 -6.56 -25.86 -27.24
C CYS A 499 -7.91 -26.01 -27.93
N GLY A 500 -8.14 -27.14 -28.60
CA GLY A 500 -9.36 -27.41 -29.37
C GLY A 500 -10.65 -27.25 -28.56
N ARG A 501 -10.61 -27.52 -27.24
CA ARG A 501 -11.79 -27.47 -26.36
C ARG A 501 -12.08 -26.08 -25.81
N CYS A 502 -11.14 -25.52 -25.04
CA CYS A 502 -11.38 -24.23 -24.37
C CYS A 502 -11.02 -23.01 -25.21
N GLN A 503 -10.23 -23.19 -26.27
CA GLN A 503 -9.71 -22.10 -27.11
C GLN A 503 -8.98 -21.00 -26.34
N ARG A 504 -8.62 -21.24 -25.06
CA ARG A 504 -7.89 -20.33 -24.17
C ARG A 504 -6.41 -20.68 -24.11
N ALA A 505 -6.09 -21.93 -23.76
CA ALA A 505 -4.71 -22.37 -23.69
C ALA A 505 -4.06 -22.38 -25.09
N ARG A 506 -2.76 -22.09 -25.13
CA ARG A 506 -1.94 -21.97 -26.35
C ARG A 506 -0.68 -22.82 -26.20
N TYR A 507 -0.31 -23.57 -27.23
CA TYR A 507 0.84 -24.49 -27.20
C TYR A 507 1.69 -24.39 -28.46
N CYS A 508 3.01 -24.42 -28.31
CA CYS A 508 3.94 -24.44 -29.45
C CYS A 508 4.06 -25.82 -30.11
N SER A 509 3.62 -26.90 -29.43
CA SER A 509 3.63 -28.25 -29.98
C SER A 509 2.64 -29.17 -29.27
N SER A 510 2.38 -30.34 -29.88
CA SER A 510 1.51 -31.37 -29.31
C SER A 510 2.10 -31.99 -28.04
N GLU A 511 3.43 -32.03 -27.94
CA GLU A 511 4.19 -32.51 -26.79
C GLU A 511 3.95 -31.58 -25.60
N CYS A 512 4.11 -30.26 -25.79
CA CYS A 512 3.82 -29.26 -24.76
C CYS A 512 2.37 -29.33 -24.28
N GLN A 513 1.42 -29.58 -25.18
CA GLN A 513 0.02 -29.78 -24.79
C GLN A 513 -0.16 -31.03 -23.92
N ARG A 514 0.44 -32.17 -24.31
CA ARG A 514 0.37 -33.43 -23.56
C ARG A 514 1.00 -33.32 -22.17
N GLU A 515 2.14 -32.63 -22.08
CA GLU A 515 2.84 -32.39 -20.82
C GLU A 515 1.98 -31.56 -19.86
N HIS A 516 1.48 -30.42 -20.32
CA HIS A 516 0.66 -29.52 -19.50
C HIS A 516 -0.78 -30.02 -19.27
N TRP A 517 -1.24 -31.05 -20.00
CA TRP A 517 -2.62 -31.56 -19.87
C TRP A 517 -2.97 -32.01 -18.44
N LYS A 518 -1.98 -32.51 -17.69
CA LYS A 518 -2.16 -32.95 -16.30
C LYS A 518 -2.74 -31.84 -15.41
N ASP A 519 -2.31 -30.61 -15.64
CA ASP A 519 -2.73 -29.42 -14.90
C ASP A 519 -3.90 -28.72 -15.59
N HIS A 520 -3.82 -28.57 -16.92
CA HIS A 520 -4.82 -27.85 -17.70
C HIS A 520 -6.22 -28.51 -17.67
N LYS A 521 -6.31 -29.85 -17.61
CA LYS A 521 -7.58 -30.59 -17.74
C LYS A 521 -8.67 -30.10 -16.79
N TRP A 522 -8.32 -29.67 -15.58
CA TRP A 522 -9.28 -29.24 -14.56
C TRP A 522 -9.92 -27.89 -14.88
N GLY A 523 -9.19 -26.99 -15.56
CA GLY A 523 -9.67 -25.67 -15.96
C GLY A 523 -10.17 -25.59 -17.40
N CYS A 524 -10.08 -26.67 -18.17
CA CYS A 524 -10.44 -26.71 -19.58
C CYS A 524 -11.97 -26.79 -19.78
N GLN A 525 -12.63 -25.64 -19.74
CA GLN A 525 -14.06 -25.50 -20.00
C GLN A 525 -14.33 -25.15 -21.47
N GLN A 526 -15.42 -25.66 -22.03
CA GLN A 526 -15.81 -25.41 -23.42
C GLN A 526 -16.17 -23.94 -23.62
N LYS A 527 -15.80 -23.39 -24.78
CA LYS A 527 -15.92 -21.96 -25.08
C LYS A 527 -17.37 -21.48 -25.18
#